data_AF-A0A0R2AUT4-F1
#
_entry.id   AF-A0A0R2AUT4-F1
#
_cell.length_a   1.000
_cell.length_b   1.000
_cell.length_c   1.000
_cell.angle_alpha   90.00
_cell.angle_beta   90.00
_cell.angle_gamma   90.00
#
_symmetry.space_group_name_H-M   'P 1'
#
loop_
_entity.id
_entity.type
_entity.pdbx_description
1 polymer ?
#
loop_
_entity_poly.entity_id
_entity_poly.type
_entity_poly.pdbx_seq_one_letter_code
_entity_poly.pdbx_strand_id
1 'polypeptide(L)'
;MDDIKYKINGEVELIESRNTKKKTNNLGRPRKNKQYSSLRIQKQSVGKINAFQNALGYSSQDDFVADILDKAEKDLTAEQRTLFNMYLRAYEIRSKGK
;
A
#
# COMPACT_ATOMS: atom_id res chain seq x y z
N MET A 1 9.85 26.74 -3.02
CA MET A 1 9.17 27.64 -2.08
C MET A 1 7.73 27.62 -2.51
N ASP A 2 6.87 27.03 -1.70
CA ASP A 2 5.40 27.18 -1.71
C ASP A 2 4.91 26.53 -0.42
N ASP A 3 4.54 27.36 0.55
CA ASP A 3 4.04 26.93 1.85
C ASP A 3 2.61 26.41 1.69
N ILE A 4 2.40 25.11 1.89
CA ILE A 4 1.05 24.54 1.81
C ILE A 4 0.37 24.73 3.16
N LYS A 5 -0.49 25.75 3.26
CA LYS A 5 -1.32 26.03 4.43
C LYS A 5 -2.58 25.17 4.40
N TYR A 6 -2.77 24.30 5.39
CA TYR A 6 -4.05 23.63 5.64
C TYR A 6 -4.67 24.16 6.93
N LYS A 7 -6.00 24.31 6.94
CA LYS A 7 -6.78 24.63 8.14
C LYS A 7 -7.28 23.34 8.77
N ILE A 8 -6.91 23.09 10.03
CA ILE A 8 -7.54 22.08 10.87
C ILE A 8 -8.04 22.81 12.12
N ASN A 9 -9.34 22.72 12.42
CA ASN A 9 -9.97 23.23 13.65
C ASN A 9 -9.66 24.68 14.07
N GLY A 10 -9.42 25.59 13.11
CA GLY A 10 -9.25 27.02 13.39
C GLY A 10 -7.87 27.45 13.86
N GLU A 11 -6.94 26.51 14.08
CA GLU A 11 -5.55 26.80 14.37
C GLU A 11 -4.69 26.59 13.11
N VAL A 12 -3.83 27.56 12.81
CA VAL A 12 -2.89 27.48 11.70
C VAL A 12 -1.61 26.86 12.25
N GLU A 13 -1.48 25.54 12.14
CA GLU A 13 -0.20 24.89 12.44
C GLU A 13 0.77 25.09 11.27
N LEU A 14 1.91 25.74 11.55
CA LEU A 14 3.03 25.84 10.64
C LEU A 14 3.75 24.49 10.63
N ILE A 15 3.44 23.62 9.68
CA ILE A 15 4.27 22.44 9.44
C ILE A 15 5.57 22.95 8.81
N GLU A 16 6.61 23.11 9.63
CA GLU A 16 7.96 23.33 9.14
C GLU A 16 8.25 22.25 8.10
N SER A 17 8.50 22.70 6.87
CA SER A 17 8.97 21.82 5.81
C SER A 17 10.34 21.31 6.25
N ARG A 18 10.36 20.16 6.93
CA ARG A 18 11.61 19.47 7.28
C ARG A 18 12.41 19.37 6.01
N ASN A 19 13.49 20.13 5.97
CA ASN A 19 14.46 20.21 4.90
C ASN A 19 15.23 18.88 4.88
N THR A 20 14.52 17.80 4.55
CA THR A 20 15.15 16.55 4.22
C THR A 20 15.74 16.81 2.84
N LYS A 21 17.04 17.11 2.81
CA LYS A 21 17.87 16.89 1.61
C LYS A 21 17.30 15.63 0.98
N LYS A 22 16.71 15.76 -0.21
CA LYS A 22 16.21 14.62 -0.96
C LYS A 22 17.42 13.69 -1.07
N LYS A 23 17.53 12.72 -0.17
CA LYS A 23 18.28 11.51 -0.44
C LYS A 23 17.62 11.09 -1.73
N THR A 24 18.36 11.18 -2.82
CA THR A 24 18.08 10.39 -3.99
C THR A 24 17.97 9.00 -3.40
N ASN A 25 16.74 8.57 -3.10
CA ASN A 25 16.47 7.19 -2.79
C ASN A 25 17.12 6.54 -3.99
N ASN A 26 18.22 5.82 -3.76
CA ASN A 26 18.77 4.94 -4.77
C ASN A 26 17.55 4.10 -5.12
N LEU A 27 16.88 4.46 -6.21
CA LEU A 27 15.76 3.72 -6.76
C LEU A 27 16.47 2.47 -7.25
N GLY A 28 16.67 1.55 -6.30
CA GLY A 28 17.34 0.30 -6.55
C GLY A 28 16.64 -0.28 -7.75
N ARG A 29 17.44 -0.79 -8.69
CA ARG A 29 16.92 -1.47 -9.88
C ARG A 29 15.72 -2.34 -9.46
N PRO A 30 14.58 -2.28 -10.17
CA PRO A 30 13.44 -3.14 -9.89
C PRO A 30 13.93 -4.56 -9.65
N ARG A 31 13.54 -5.15 -8.50
CA ARG A 31 14.03 -6.47 -8.11
C ARG A 31 13.77 -7.44 -9.26
N LYS A 32 14.85 -8.05 -9.76
CA LYS A 32 14.80 -9.04 -10.84
C LYS A 32 13.84 -10.16 -10.38
N ASN A 33 12.87 -10.52 -11.22
CA ASN A 33 11.85 -11.57 -11.00
C ASN A 33 10.56 -11.19 -10.25
N LYS A 34 10.27 -9.91 -9.99
CA LYS A 34 8.92 -9.52 -9.53
C LYS A 34 7.93 -9.46 -10.70
N GLN A 35 6.78 -10.10 -10.55
CA GLN A 35 5.65 -9.96 -11.48
C GLN A 35 4.67 -8.92 -10.92
N TYR A 36 4.30 -7.95 -11.75
CA TYR A 36 3.42 -6.87 -11.35
C TYR A 36 2.09 -6.96 -12.11
N SER A 37 1.00 -6.72 -11.40
CA SER A 37 -0.32 -6.48 -11.97
C SER A 37 -0.78 -5.07 -11.61
N SER A 38 -1.61 -4.47 -12.47
CA SER A 38 -2.19 -3.16 -12.21
C SER A 38 -3.63 -3.30 -11.72
N LEU A 39 -3.96 -2.58 -10.65
CA LEU A 39 -5.31 -2.50 -10.10
C LEU A 39 -5.82 -1.06 -10.24
N ARG A 40 -7.06 -0.89 -10.72
CA ARG A 40 -7.70 0.42 -10.72
C ARG A 40 -8.36 0.68 -9.38
N ILE A 41 -7.91 1.73 -8.69
CA ILE A 41 -8.39 2.12 -7.37
C ILE A 41 -8.79 3.60 -7.40
N GLN A 42 -9.85 3.97 -6.67
CA GLN A 42 -10.27 5.36 -6.57
C GLN A 42 -9.21 6.24 -5.90
N LYS A 43 -9.06 7.49 -6.36
CA LYS A 43 -8.04 8.44 -5.86
C LYS A 43 -8.12 8.65 -4.33
N GLN A 44 -9.32 8.67 -3.77
CA GLN A 44 -9.53 8.80 -2.33
C GLN A 44 -8.92 7.61 -1.55
N SER A 45 -9.12 6.38 -2.04
CA SER A 45 -8.56 5.17 -1.43
C SER A 45 -7.04 5.12 -1.56
N VAL A 46 -6.48 5.58 -2.68
CA VAL A 46 -5.02 5.72 -2.85
C VAL A 46 -4.44 6.71 -1.84
N GLY A 47 -5.12 7.83 -1.57
CA GLY A 47 -4.73 8.77 -0.53
C GLY A 47 -4.65 8.13 0.85
N LYS A 48 -5.63 7.28 1.20
CA LYS A 48 -5.61 6.51 2.45
C LYS A 48 -4.45 5.52 2.51
N ILE A 49 -4.21 4.77 1.43
CA ILE A 49 -3.09 3.82 1.34
C ILE A 49 -1.75 4.53 1.59
N ASN A 50 -1.54 5.69 0.96
CA ASN A 50 -0.33 6.47 1.15
C ASN A 50 -0.20 7.01 2.57
N ALA A 51 -1.29 7.48 3.16
CA ALA A 51 -1.29 7.95 4.55
C ALA A 51 -0.90 6.81 5.50
N PHE A 52 -1.49 5.62 5.35
CA PHE A 52 -1.16 4.46 6.17
C PHE A 52 0.27 3.97 5.96
N GLN A 53 0.72 3.87 4.70
CA GLN A 53 2.10 3.47 4.38
C GLN A 53 3.11 4.40 5.06
N ASN A 54 2.89 5.72 5.01
CA ASN A 54 3.78 6.70 5.64
C ASN A 54 3.67 6.67 7.18
N ALA A 55 2.47 6.59 7.73
CA ALA A 55 2.24 6.61 9.17
C ALA A 55 2.84 5.37 9.86
N LEU A 56 2.76 4.21 9.22
CA LEU A 56 3.26 2.94 9.73
C LEU A 56 4.72 2.65 9.29
N GLY A 57 5.32 3.52 8.48
CA GLY A 57 6.73 3.43 8.10
C GLY A 57 7.08 2.29 7.13
N TYR A 58 6.12 1.80 6.33
CA TYR A 58 6.42 0.78 5.32
C TYR A 58 7.30 1.34 4.20
N SER A 59 8.21 0.51 3.68
CA SER A 59 9.12 0.88 2.58
C SER A 59 8.43 1.11 1.25
N SER A 60 7.32 0.44 0.99
CA SER A 60 6.53 0.60 -0.23
C SER A 60 5.04 0.36 0.02
N GLN A 61 4.20 0.86 -0.89
CA GLN A 61 2.76 0.57 -0.87
C GLN A 61 2.49 -0.94 -1.03
N ASP A 62 3.33 -1.65 -1.79
CA ASP A 62 3.27 -3.10 -1.99
C ASP A 62 3.46 -3.84 -0.66
N ASP A 63 4.47 -3.45 0.13
CA ASP A 63 4.74 -4.06 1.43
C ASP A 63 3.60 -3.82 2.43
N PHE A 64 3.02 -2.62 2.41
CA PHE A 64 1.84 -2.30 3.24
C PHE A 64 0.62 -3.14 2.83
N VAL A 65 0.34 -3.22 1.52
CA VAL A 65 -0.81 -4.00 1.02
C VAL A 65 -0.62 -5.48 1.36
N ALA A 66 0.58 -6.04 1.19
CA ALA A 66 0.88 -7.42 1.54
C ALA A 66 0.60 -7.72 3.02
N ASP A 67 1.11 -6.88 3.94
CA ASP A 67 0.89 -7.09 5.37
C ASP A 67 -0.60 -6.96 5.78
N ILE A 68 -1.34 -6.06 5.14
CA ILE A 68 -2.79 -5.93 5.38
C ILE A 68 -3.56 -7.14 4.86
N LEU A 69 -3.16 -7.71 3.72
CA LEU A 69 -3.75 -8.95 3.22
C LEU A 69 -3.47 -10.14 4.16
N ASP A 70 -2.24 -10.24 4.68
CA ASP A 70 -1.87 -11.27 5.65
C ASP A 70 -2.68 -11.16 6.95
N LYS A 71 -2.92 -9.93 7.42
CA LYS A 71 -3.80 -9.67 8.58
C LYS A 71 -5.24 -10.06 8.27
N ALA A 72 -5.76 -9.66 7.12
CA ALA A 72 -7.10 -10.03 6.69
C ALA A 72 -7.28 -11.55 6.58
N GLU A 73 -6.26 -12.30 6.13
CA GLU A 73 -6.29 -13.76 6.08
C GLU A 73 -6.32 -14.41 7.48
N LYS A 74 -5.58 -13.82 8.43
CA LYS A 74 -5.57 -14.27 9.83
C LYS A 74 -6.92 -14.08 10.50
N ASP A 75 -7.62 -13.00 10.15
CA ASP A 75 -8.93 -12.64 10.72
C ASP A 75 -10.09 -13.46 10.12
N LEU A 76 -9.85 -14.28 9.09
CA LEU A 76 -10.90 -15.14 8.50
C LEU A 76 -11.39 -16.22 9.46
N THR A 77 -12.70 -16.47 9.43
CA THR A 77 -13.29 -17.66 10.07
C THR A 77 -12.87 -18.95 9.35
N ALA A 78 -13.05 -20.11 9.99
CA ALA A 78 -12.69 -21.40 9.40
C ALA A 78 -13.39 -21.67 8.05
N GLU A 79 -14.66 -21.33 7.94
CA GLU A 79 -15.44 -21.47 6.70
C GLU A 79 -14.95 -20.49 5.62
N GLN A 80 -14.72 -19.21 5.99
CA GLN A 80 -14.21 -18.19 5.07
C GLN A 80 -12.82 -18.55 4.55
N ARG A 81 -11.95 -19.10 5.40
CA ARG A 81 -10.61 -19.58 5.01
C ARG A 81 -10.71 -20.73 4.01
N THR A 82 -11.67 -21.64 4.20
CA THR A 82 -11.91 -22.75 3.27
C THR A 82 -12.32 -22.23 1.89
N LEU A 83 -13.26 -21.28 1.84
CA LEU A 83 -13.68 -20.63 0.59
C LEU A 83 -12.54 -19.83 -0.05
N PHE A 84 -11.80 -19.07 0.73
CA PHE A 84 -10.64 -18.30 0.27
C PHE A 84 -9.61 -19.21 -0.43
N ASN A 85 -9.26 -20.33 0.19
CA ASN A 85 -8.32 -21.31 -0.38
C ASN A 85 -8.85 -21.95 -1.68
N MET A 86 -10.16 -22.20 -1.75
CA MET A 86 -10.79 -22.70 -2.98
C MET A 86 -10.65 -21.69 -4.13
N TYR A 87 -10.99 -20.42 -3.89
CA TYR A 87 -10.86 -19.38 -4.91
C TYR A 87 -9.40 -19.15 -5.32
N LEU A 88 -8.46 -19.13 -4.36
CA LEU A 88 -7.04 -18.96 -4.64
C LEU A 88 -6.53 -20.06 -5.59
N ARG A 89 -6.83 -21.33 -5.30
CA ARG A 89 -6.48 -22.46 -6.17
C ARG A 89 -7.07 -22.33 -7.58
N ALA A 90 -8.33 -21.89 -7.69
CA ALA A 90 -8.97 -21.69 -8.98
C ALA A 90 -8.25 -20.62 -9.82
N TYR A 91 -7.79 -19.53 -9.19
CA TYR A 91 -7.01 -18.49 -9.87
C TYR A 91 -5.63 -18.99 -10.29
N GLU A 92 -4.94 -19.78 -9.47
CA GLU A 92 -3.64 -20.38 -9.81
C GLU A 92 -3.73 -21.35 -10.98
N ILE A 93 -4.77 -22.18 -11.03
CA ILE A 93 -5.00 -23.10 -12.16
C ILE A 93 -5.22 -22.29 -13.44
N ARG A 94 -6.04 -21.24 -13.36
CA ARG A 94 -6.32 -20.37 -14.51
C ARG A 94 -5.08 -19.61 -14.98
N SER A 95 -4.19 -19.20 -14.09
CA SER A 95 -2.96 -18.49 -14.48
C SER A 95 -1.93 -19.42 -15.12
N LYS A 96 -1.87 -20.70 -14.69
CA LYS A 96 -0.98 -21.73 -15.26
C LYS A 96 -1.47 -22.32 -16.59
N GLY A 97 -2.78 -22.26 -16.85
CA GLY A 97 -3.39 -22.76 -18.09
C GLY A 97 -3.31 -21.80 -19.28
N LYS A 98 -2.70 -20.62 -19.11
CA LYS A 98 -2.39 -19.66 -20.18
C LYS A 98 -0.91 -19.71 -20.50
#